data_AF-A0A3D4WLF0-F1
#
_entry.id   AF-A0A3D4WLF0-F1
#
_cell.length_a   1.000
_cell.length_b   1.000
_cell.length_c   1.000
_cell.angle_alpha   90.00
_cell.angle_beta   90.00
_cell.angle_gamma   90.00
#
_symmetry.space_group_name_H-M   'P 1'
#
loop_
_entity.id
_entity.type
_entity.pdbx_description
1 polymer ?
#
loop_
_entity_poly.entity_id
_entity_poly.type
_entity_poly.pdbx_seq_one_letter_code
_entity_poly.pdbx_strand_id
1 'polypeptide(L)'
;MGDEVRADPVEIARVARSYLDNSKDLATALRAVRADGLISLSDFGKVTPAGQLNDGYNAVVGSAGTALERVIGVLEVDNESLLQVAFAYQQADQEAAAKNRRQHRNIPI
;
A
#
# COMPACT_ATOMS: atom_id res chain seq x y z
N MET A 1 23.71 20.48 -14.71
CA MET A 1 23.31 20.64 -13.30
C MET A 1 21.81 20.46 -13.30
N GLY A 2 21.32 19.26 -12.98
CA GLY A 2 19.88 19.05 -12.87
C GLY A 2 19.41 19.76 -11.61
N ASP A 3 18.33 20.54 -11.70
CA ASP A 3 17.68 21.11 -10.52
C ASP A 3 17.47 19.99 -9.50
N GLU A 4 18.08 20.14 -8.33
CA GLU A 4 17.87 19.22 -7.23
C GLU A 4 16.42 19.40 -6.77
N VAL A 5 15.55 18.50 -7.22
CA VAL A 5 14.14 18.50 -6.83
C VAL A 5 14.12 18.21 -5.33
N ARG A 6 13.93 19.25 -4.53
CA ARG A 6 13.81 19.14 -3.09
C ARG A 6 12.51 18.42 -2.77
N ALA A 7 12.58 17.11 -2.54
CA ALA A 7 11.43 16.33 -2.17
C ALA A 7 11.01 16.69 -0.73
N ASP A 8 9.80 17.22 -0.56
CA ASP A 8 9.28 17.55 0.76
C ASP A 8 8.95 16.25 1.52
N PRO A 9 9.61 15.97 2.66
CA PRO A 9 9.35 14.77 3.43
C PRO A 9 7.90 14.66 3.92
N VAL A 10 7.20 15.78 4.13
CA VAL A 10 5.79 15.79 4.53
C VAL A 10 4.89 15.31 3.39
N GLU A 11 5.17 15.74 2.16
CA GLU A 11 4.41 15.29 0.98
C GLU A 11 4.70 13.83 0.67
N ILE A 12 5.95 13.36 0.82
CA ILE A 12 6.28 11.93 0.70
C ILE A 12 5.51 11.11 1.74
N ALA A 13 5.47 11.56 3.00
CA ALA A 13 4.72 10.88 4.05
C ALA A 13 3.19 10.89 3.79
N ARG A 14 2.66 11.94 3.15
CA ARG A 14 1.25 11.99 2.73
C ARG A 14 0.96 10.96 1.63
N VAL A 15 1.86 10.80 0.66
CA VAL A 15 1.75 9.76 -0.36
C VAL A 15 1.81 8.37 0.28
N ALA A 16 2.78 8.14 1.18
CA ALA A 16 2.90 6.86 1.91
C ALA A 16 1.58 6.51 2.63
N ARG A 17 0.99 7.48 3.34
CA ARG A 17 -0.32 7.31 3.98
C ARG A 17 -1.42 6.88 2.99
N SER A 18 -1.45 7.47 1.79
CA SER A 18 -2.44 7.06 0.77
C SER A 18 -2.29 5.61 0.36
N TYR A 19 -1.06 5.06 0.32
CA TYR A 19 -0.83 3.66 -0.01
C TYR A 19 -1.34 2.75 1.11
N LEU A 20 -1.09 3.12 2.37
CA LEU A 20 -1.58 2.38 3.53
C LEU A 20 -3.12 2.42 3.65
N ASP A 21 -3.74 3.57 3.36
CA ASP A 21 -5.20 3.70 3.40
C ASP A 21 -5.83 2.84 2.29
N ASN A 22 -5.27 2.89 1.07
CA ASN A 22 -5.72 2.04 -0.04
C ASN A 22 -5.52 0.54 0.24
N SER A 23 -4.42 0.14 0.89
CA SER A 23 -4.18 -1.28 1.21
C SER A 23 -5.22 -1.81 2.21
N LYS A 24 -5.60 -0.99 3.20
CA LYS A 24 -6.66 -1.31 4.17
C LYS A 24 -8.03 -1.41 3.52
N ASP A 25 -8.35 -0.48 2.62
CA ASP A 25 -9.62 -0.49 1.89
C ASP A 25 -9.75 -1.75 1.03
N LEU A 26 -8.69 -2.09 0.28
CA LEU A 26 -8.64 -3.34 -0.50
C LEU A 26 -8.74 -4.59 0.38
N ALA A 27 -8.04 -4.62 1.52
CA ALA A 27 -8.11 -5.75 2.45
C ALA A 27 -9.53 -5.89 3.04
N THR A 28 -10.21 -4.79 3.32
CA THR A 28 -11.58 -4.79 3.82
C THR A 28 -12.56 -5.27 2.75
N ALA A 29 -12.44 -4.75 1.53
CA ALA A 29 -13.25 -5.18 0.39
C ALA A 29 -13.05 -6.67 0.09
N LEU A 30 -11.82 -7.17 0.12
CA LEU A 30 -11.52 -8.59 -0.09
C LEU A 30 -12.19 -9.48 0.98
N ARG A 31 -12.14 -9.07 2.25
CA ARG A 31 -12.80 -9.82 3.33
C ARG A 31 -14.32 -9.85 3.16
N ALA A 32 -14.92 -8.73 2.76
CA ALA A 32 -16.35 -8.64 2.49
C ALA A 32 -16.75 -9.57 1.33
N VAL A 33 -16.04 -9.49 0.20
CA VAL A 33 -16.32 -10.32 -0.99
C VAL A 33 -16.09 -11.80 -0.70
N ARG A 34 -15.12 -12.19 0.13
CA ARG A 34 -14.94 -13.59 0.54
C ARG A 34 -16.09 -14.11 1.39
N ALA A 35 -16.72 -13.26 2.21
CA ALA A 35 -17.89 -13.64 2.99
C ALA A 35 -19.11 -13.90 2.07
N ASP A 36 -19.28 -13.07 1.04
CA ASP A 36 -20.43 -13.13 0.12
C ASP A 36 -20.22 -14.09 -1.07
N GLY A 37 -18.97 -14.38 -1.43
CA GLY A 37 -18.59 -15.17 -2.60
C GLY A 37 -18.52 -16.67 -2.36
N LEU A 38 -18.99 -17.18 -1.23
CA LEU A 38 -19.07 -18.62 -0.98
C LEU A 38 -20.37 -19.16 -1.59
N ILE A 39 -20.28 -19.72 -2.79
CA ILE A 39 -21.37 -20.45 -3.44
C ILE A 39 -21.29 -21.92 -3.01
N SER A 40 -22.38 -22.46 -2.47
CA SER A 40 -22.48 -23.88 -2.15
C SER A 40 -22.75 -24.69 -3.41
N LEU A 41 -22.28 -25.93 -3.45
CA LEU A 41 -22.63 -26.87 -4.52
C LEU A 41 -24.15 -27.03 -4.67
N SER A 42 -24.91 -26.89 -3.57
CA SER A 42 -26.38 -26.92 -3.58
C SER A 42 -27.01 -25.83 -4.44
N ASP A 43 -26.32 -24.70 -4.62
CA ASP A 43 -26.85 -23.50 -5.28
C ASP A 43 -26.84 -23.64 -6.81
N PHE A 44 -26.02 -24.57 -7.34
CA PHE A 44 -26.01 -24.93 -8.76
C PHE A 44 -27.18 -25.84 -9.15
N GLY A 45 -27.91 -26.40 -8.19
CA GLY A 45 -29.01 -27.33 -8.43
C GLY A 45 -28.57 -28.70 -8.98
N LYS A 46 -29.52 -29.47 -9.52
CA LYS A 46 -29.27 -30.83 -10.06
C LYS A 46 -28.81 -30.79 -11.52
N VAL A 47 -27.77 -30.03 -11.82
CA VAL A 47 -27.16 -30.02 -13.16
C VAL A 47 -25.96 -30.95 -13.19
N THR A 48 -25.83 -31.76 -14.26
CA THR A 48 -24.76 -32.76 -14.40
C THR A 48 -23.34 -32.22 -14.18
N PRO A 49 -22.98 -31.00 -14.63
CA PRO A 49 -21.65 -30.44 -14.38
C PRO A 49 -21.53 -29.58 -13.10
N ALA A 50 -22.49 -29.62 -12.16
CA ALA A 50 -22.50 -28.76 -10.97
C ALA A 50 -21.17 -28.79 -10.19
N GLY A 51 -20.58 -29.98 -10.01
CA GLY A 51 -19.28 -30.14 -9.35
C GLY A 51 -18.16 -29.41 -10.09
N GLN A 52 -18.06 -29.59 -11.41
CA GLN A 52 -17.04 -28.94 -12.24
C GLN A 52 -17.19 -27.42 -12.26
N LEU A 53 -18.42 -26.91 -12.28
CA LEU A 53 -18.70 -25.48 -12.21
C LEU A 53 -18.32 -24.90 -10.85
N ASN A 54 -18.65 -25.60 -9.76
CA ASN A 54 -18.26 -25.20 -8.41
C ASN A 54 -16.73 -25.21 -8.22
N ASP A 55 -16.04 -26.24 -8.71
CA ASP A 55 -14.58 -26.32 -8.63
C ASP A 55 -13.91 -25.19 -9.44
N GLY A 56 -14.39 -24.95 -10.66
CA GLY A 56 -13.91 -23.85 -11.49
C GLY A 56 -14.15 -22.48 -10.85
N TYR A 57 -15.32 -22.26 -10.27
CA TYR A 57 -15.64 -21.04 -9.52
C TYR A 57 -14.68 -20.84 -8.34
N ASN A 58 -14.52 -21.86 -7.49
CA ASN A 58 -13.65 -21.78 -6.32
C ASN A 58 -12.17 -21.57 -6.70
N ALA A 59 -11.71 -22.18 -7.80
CA ALA A 59 -10.36 -21.97 -8.31
C ALA A 59 -10.13 -20.51 -8.75
N VAL A 60 -11.09 -19.92 -9.48
CA VAL A 60 -11.01 -18.52 -9.93
C VAL A 60 -11.07 -17.57 -8.74
N VAL A 61 -12.01 -17.76 -7.83
CA VAL A 61 -12.15 -16.92 -6.61
C VAL A 61 -10.90 -17.02 -5.74
N GLY A 62 -10.35 -18.22 -5.54
CA GLY A 62 -9.12 -18.42 -4.78
C GLY A 62 -7.91 -17.73 -5.42
N SER A 63 -7.75 -17.87 -6.74
CA SER A 63 -6.67 -17.23 -7.50
C SER A 63 -6.77 -15.70 -7.47
N ALA A 64 -7.98 -15.16 -7.71
CA ALA A 64 -8.23 -13.72 -7.65
C ALA A 64 -7.96 -13.15 -6.25
N GLY A 65 -8.41 -13.85 -5.19
CA GLY A 65 -8.13 -13.46 -3.81
C GLY A 65 -6.64 -13.43 -3.50
N THR A 66 -5.89 -14.44 -3.94
CA THR A 66 -4.42 -14.50 -3.77
C THR A 66 -3.72 -13.37 -4.51
N ALA A 67 -4.15 -13.05 -5.73
CA ALA A 67 -3.58 -11.94 -6.50
C ALA A 67 -3.81 -10.59 -5.79
N LEU A 68 -5.00 -10.39 -5.21
CA LEU A 68 -5.31 -9.15 -4.49
C LEU A 68 -4.52 -9.02 -3.18
N GLU A 69 -4.34 -10.13 -2.44
CA GLU A 69 -3.45 -10.16 -1.26
C GLU A 69 -2.02 -9.72 -1.58
N ARG A 70 -1.50 -10.11 -2.76
CA ARG A 70 -0.17 -9.65 -3.21
C ARG A 70 -0.13 -8.15 -3.47
N VAL A 71 -1.17 -7.60 -4.10
CA VAL A 71 -1.26 -6.14 -4.34
C VAL A 71 -1.30 -5.38 -3.02
N ILE A 72 -2.10 -5.85 -2.05
CA ILE A 72 -2.14 -5.28 -0.70
C ILE A 72 -0.74 -5.27 -0.08
N GLY A 73 -0.01 -6.39 -0.14
CA GLY A 73 1.35 -6.48 0.38
C GLY A 73 2.34 -5.51 -0.30
N VAL A 74 2.24 -5.33 -1.62
CA VAL A 74 3.08 -4.35 -2.34
C VAL A 74 2.81 -2.93 -1.85
N LEU A 75 1.53 -2.55 -1.68
CA LEU A 75 1.17 -1.23 -1.18
C LEU A 75 1.70 -0.98 0.25
N GLU A 76 1.69 -2.00 1.10
CA GLU A 76 2.24 -1.91 2.46
C GLU A 76 3.77 -1.71 2.45
N VAL A 77 4.48 -2.45 1.59
CA VAL A 77 5.95 -2.32 1.41
C VAL A 77 6.31 -0.96 0.81
N ASP A 78 5.54 -0.47 -0.16
CA ASP A 78 5.76 0.84 -0.77
C ASP A 78 5.54 1.97 0.25
N ASN A 79 4.51 1.85 1.10
CA ASN A 79 4.31 2.79 2.22
C ASN A 79 5.54 2.82 3.16
N GLU A 80 6.04 1.65 3.57
CA GLU A 80 7.23 1.60 4.43
C GLU A 80 8.45 2.26 3.75
N SER A 81 8.67 1.93 2.48
CA SER A 81 9.79 2.45 1.68
C SER A 81 9.71 3.97 1.55
N LEU A 82 8.51 4.53 1.28
CA LEU A 82 8.30 5.97 1.19
C LEU A 82 8.53 6.67 2.53
N LEU A 83 8.12 6.07 3.65
CA LEU A 83 8.39 6.62 4.99
C LEU A 83 9.89 6.66 5.30
N GLN A 84 10.64 5.61 4.95
CA GLN A 84 12.10 5.60 5.11
C GLN A 84 12.76 6.73 4.31
N VAL A 85 12.31 6.95 3.07
CA VAL A 85 12.78 8.07 2.23
C VAL A 85 12.42 9.42 2.87
N ALA A 86 11.19 9.60 3.35
CA ALA A 86 10.76 10.83 4.03
C ALA A 86 11.63 11.13 5.25
N PHE A 87 11.94 10.13 6.08
CA PHE A 87 12.82 10.30 7.24
C PHE A 87 14.25 10.67 6.84
N ALA A 88 14.78 10.06 5.78
CA ALA A 88 16.11 10.39 5.27
C ALA A 88 16.21 11.86 4.82
N TYR A 89 15.20 12.36 4.08
CA TYR A 89 15.15 13.78 3.69
C TYR A 89 15.00 14.71 4.90
N GLN A 90 14.14 14.36 5.85
CA GLN A 90 13.97 15.15 7.07
C GLN A 90 15.27 15.23 7.87
N GLN A 91 16.01 14.13 8.00
CA GLN A 91 17.29 14.11 8.69
C GLN A 91 18.32 14.97 7.97
N ALA A 92 18.44 14.85 6.65
CA ALA A 92 19.36 15.67 5.85
C ALA A 92 19.06 17.18 6.01
N ASP A 93 17.79 17.58 6.01
CA ASP A 93 17.36 18.95 6.25
C ASP A 93 17.75 19.44 7.67
N GLN A 94 17.58 18.60 8.70
CA GLN A 94 17.96 18.94 10.07
C GLN A 94 19.48 19.10 10.22
N GLU A 95 20.27 18.23 9.60
CA GLU A 95 21.73 18.30 9.61
C GLU A 95 22.24 19.55 8.88
N ALA A 96 21.66 19.87 7.72
CA ALA A 96 21.96 21.09 6.99
C ALA A 96 21.62 22.35 7.80
N ALA A 97 20.45 22.38 8.45
CA ALA A 97 20.05 23.47 9.33
C ALA A 97 20.99 23.62 10.55
N ALA A 98 21.39 22.51 11.16
CA ALA A 98 22.32 22.51 12.29
C ALA A 98 23.70 23.03 11.87
N LYS A 99 24.20 22.62 10.70
CA LYS A 99 25.46 23.13 10.13
C LYS A 99 25.39 24.63 9.85
N ASN A 100 24.30 25.09 9.24
CA ASN A 100 24.09 26.51 8.95
C ASN A 100 24.08 27.35 10.25
N ARG A 101 23.35 26.92 11.29
CA ARG A 101 23.35 27.58 12.61
C ARG A 101 24.73 27.64 13.25
N ARG A 102 25.55 26.59 13.10
CA ARG A 102 26.93 26.58 13.61
C ARG A 102 27.83 27.57 12.85
N GLN A 103 27.64 27.71 11.54
CA GLN A 103 28.41 28.61 10.68
C GLN A 103 28.01 30.09 10.85
N HIS A 104 26.73 30.37 11.11
CA HIS A 104 26.18 31.73 11.22
C HIS A 104 25.82 32.15 12.65
N ARG A 105 26.53 31.58 13.64
CA ARG A 105 26.27 31.72 15.08
C ARG A 105 26.22 33.16 15.63
N ASN A 106 26.66 34.16 14.86
CA ASN A 106 26.78 35.57 15.28
C ASN A 106 25.86 36.54 14.52
N ILE A 107 24.90 36.08 13.72
CA ILE A 107 23.93 36.97 13.06
C ILE A 107 22.64 36.97 13.90
N PRO A 108 22.28 38.08 14.58
CA PRO A 108 20.99 38.20 15.24
C PRO A 108 19.91 38.24 14.15
N ILE A 109 18.89 37.39 14.31
CA ILE A 109 17.64 37.45 13.53
C ILE A 109 16.78 38.57 14.11
#